data_AF-S4PRU4-F1
#
_entry.id   AF-S4PRU4-F1
#
_cell.length_a   1.000
_cell.length_b   1.000
_cell.length_c   1.000
_cell.angle_alpha   90.00
_cell.angle_beta   90.00
_cell.angle_gamma   90.00
#
_symmetry.space_group_name_H-M   'P 1'
#
loop_
_entity.id
_entity.type
_entity.pdbx_description
1 polymer ?
#
loop_
_entity_poly.entity_id
_entity_poly.type
_entity_poly.pdbx_seq_one_letter_code
_entity_poly.pdbx_strand_id
1 'polypeptide(L)'
;MRLTVHLQDVNDNRPQFERVDCVGYLSRKLAIGSEIVTLSAIDFDSGDVVSYRIAGGNEDNCFSLDASTGVLVLACDLGDVRADSRALNVTATDGTHFADAAALTL
;
A
#
# COMPACT_ATOMS: atom_id res chain seq x y z
N MET A 1 -6.29 -4.05 50.31
CA MET A 1 -5.15 -4.07 49.37
C MET A 1 -5.70 -4.11 47.95
N ARG A 2 -5.08 -3.39 47.02
CA ARG A 2 -5.45 -3.38 45.60
C ARG A 2 -4.23 -3.86 44.80
N LEU A 3 -4.41 -4.93 44.04
CA LEU A 3 -3.43 -5.39 43.07
C LEU A 3 -3.83 -4.80 41.72
N THR A 4 -2.92 -4.04 41.11
CA THR A 4 -3.09 -3.56 39.74
C THR A 4 -2.16 -4.37 38.86
N VAL A 5 -2.73 -5.06 37.87
CA VAL A 5 -1.99 -5.78 36.84
C VAL A 5 -2.00 -4.91 35.59
N HIS A 6 -0.82 -4.70 34.98
CA HIS A 6 -0.66 -3.99 33.72
C HIS A 6 -0.35 -5.01 32.62
N LEU A 7 -1.16 -5.00 31.56
CA LEU A 7 -0.86 -5.72 30.34
C LEU A 7 0.01 -4.83 29.47
N GLN A 8 1.11 -5.38 28.97
CA GLN A 8 1.97 -4.73 28.00
C GLN A 8 1.67 -5.32 26.62
N ASP A 9 1.51 -4.43 25.66
CA ASP A 9 1.33 -4.80 24.25
C ASP A 9 2.63 -5.36 23.67
N VAL A 10 2.49 -6.36 22.82
CA VAL A 10 3.59 -6.98 22.05
C VAL A 10 3.12 -7.00 20.61
N ASN A 11 3.97 -6.56 19.69
CA ASN A 11 3.64 -6.64 18.27
C ASN A 11 3.56 -8.12 17.85
N ASP A 12 2.35 -8.66 17.81
CA ASP A 12 2.02 -10.03 17.42
C ASP A 12 0.92 -10.09 16.34
N ASN A 13 0.44 -8.93 15.90
CA ASN A 13 -0.46 -8.77 14.77
C ASN A 13 0.34 -8.35 13.54
N ARG A 14 -0.24 -8.63 12.37
CA ARG A 14 0.34 -8.24 11.09
C ARG A 14 -0.58 -7.20 10.45
N PRO A 15 -0.04 -6.23 9.69
CA PRO A 15 -0.88 -5.26 9.03
C PRO A 15 -1.82 -5.93 8.03
N GLN A 16 -3.04 -5.41 7.89
CA GLN A 16 -4.04 -5.92 6.95
C GLN A 16 -4.62 -4.79 6.12
N PHE A 17 -4.62 -4.94 4.79
CA PHE A 17 -5.25 -3.96 3.91
C PHE A 17 -6.77 -3.91 4.12
N GLU A 18 -7.32 -2.70 4.17
CA GLU A 18 -8.77 -2.50 4.30
C GLU A 18 -9.54 -2.96 3.05
N ARG A 19 -8.88 -2.96 1.88
CA ARG A 19 -9.43 -3.42 0.61
C ARG A 19 -8.39 -4.23 -0.16
N VAL A 20 -8.80 -5.38 -0.69
CA VAL A 20 -7.98 -6.30 -1.48
C VAL A 20 -8.52 -6.45 -2.90
N ASP A 21 -7.65 -6.86 -3.82
CA ASP A 21 -7.98 -7.12 -5.24
C ASP A 21 -8.70 -5.95 -5.93
N CYS A 22 -8.18 -4.75 -5.74
CA CYS A 22 -8.75 -3.53 -6.30
C CYS A 22 -8.51 -3.47 -7.81
N VAL A 23 -9.54 -3.02 -8.55
CA VAL A 23 -9.45 -2.72 -9.98
C VAL A 23 -9.74 -1.24 -10.18
N GLY A 24 -8.81 -0.53 -10.82
CA GLY A 24 -8.95 0.85 -11.23
C GLY A 24 -8.85 0.99 -12.75
N TYR A 25 -9.28 2.14 -13.27
CA TYR A 25 -9.18 2.46 -14.69
C TYR A 25 -8.53 3.82 -14.84
N LEU A 26 -7.41 3.87 -15.57
CA LEU A 26 -6.66 5.10 -15.81
C LEU A 26 -6.84 5.58 -17.25
N SER A 27 -6.99 6.89 -17.41
CA SER A 27 -6.91 7.51 -18.73
C SER A 27 -5.46 7.50 -19.20
N ARG A 28 -5.22 7.16 -20.47
CA ARG A 28 -3.90 7.33 -21.11
C ARG A 28 -3.41 8.78 -21.15
N LYS A 29 -4.30 9.74 -20.88
CA LYS A 29 -4.00 11.18 -20.81
C LYS A 29 -3.88 11.68 -19.37
N LEU A 30 -3.87 10.79 -18.38
CA LEU A 30 -3.70 11.17 -16.98
C LEU A 30 -2.35 11.86 -16.81
N ALA A 31 -2.34 13.02 -16.16
CA ALA A 31 -1.12 13.80 -16.00
C ALA A 31 -0.16 13.14 -15.01
N ILE A 32 1.15 13.24 -15.27
CA ILE A 32 2.19 12.84 -14.31
C ILE A 32 1.98 13.61 -12.99
N GLY A 33 2.08 12.90 -11.86
CA GLY A 33 1.83 13.40 -10.52
C GLY A 33 0.37 13.30 -10.07
N SER A 34 -0.55 12.83 -10.92
CA SER A 34 -1.94 12.61 -10.52
C SER A 34 -2.04 11.49 -9.49
N GLU A 35 -2.80 11.73 -8.42
CA GLU A 35 -3.19 10.70 -7.46
C GLU A 35 -4.14 9.70 -8.12
N ILE A 36 -3.84 8.41 -7.95
CA ILE A 36 -4.62 7.29 -8.47
C ILE A 36 -5.52 6.74 -7.37
N VAL A 37 -4.92 6.40 -6.23
CA VAL A 37 -5.61 5.82 -5.08
C VAL A 37 -4.77 6.05 -3.83
N THR A 38 -5.43 6.13 -2.68
CA THR A 38 -4.78 6.01 -1.38
C THR A 38 -5.03 4.61 -0.82
N LEU A 39 -3.95 3.86 -0.60
CA LEU A 39 -3.99 2.55 0.06
C LEU A 39 -4.03 2.72 1.56
N SER A 40 -4.70 1.80 2.25
CA SER A 40 -4.79 1.82 3.71
C SER A 40 -4.74 0.40 4.27
N ALA A 41 -3.93 0.23 5.31
CA ALA A 41 -3.81 -1.00 6.07
C ALA A 41 -3.86 -0.69 7.58
N ILE A 42 -4.45 -1.61 8.33
CA ILE A 42 -4.66 -1.52 9.77
C ILE A 42 -3.78 -2.56 10.45
N ASP A 43 -3.05 -2.13 11.49
CA ASP A 43 -2.45 -3.01 12.47
C ASP A 43 -3.19 -2.84 13.81
N PHE A 44 -3.41 -3.94 14.53
CA PHE A 44 -4.15 -3.93 15.80
C PHE A 44 -3.23 -3.77 17.02
N ASP A 45 -1.91 -3.73 16.81
CA ASP A 45 -0.92 -3.46 17.84
C ASP A 45 -0.84 -1.96 18.17
N SER A 46 -0.59 -1.65 19.44
CA SER A 46 -0.66 -0.30 19.95
C SER A 46 0.59 0.52 19.63
N GLY A 47 0.45 1.49 18.73
CA GLY A 47 1.48 2.51 18.47
C GLY A 47 2.40 2.19 17.31
N ASP A 48 2.09 1.15 16.55
CA ASP A 48 2.84 0.81 15.35
C ASP A 48 2.49 1.72 14.17
N VAL A 49 3.52 2.00 13.37
CA VAL A 49 3.42 2.86 12.18
C VAL A 49 3.47 1.98 10.96
N VAL A 50 2.34 1.87 10.28
CA VAL A 50 2.23 1.12 9.03
C VAL A 50 2.89 1.90 7.89
N SER A 51 3.74 1.22 7.12
CA SER A 51 4.37 1.74 5.93
C SER A 51 4.10 0.88 4.71
N TYR A 52 4.08 1.49 3.53
CA TYR A 52 3.65 0.86 2.28
C TYR A 52 4.79 0.73 1.27
N ARG A 53 4.78 -0.33 0.45
CA ARG A 53 5.70 -0.48 -0.67
C ARG A 53 5.11 -1.25 -1.84
N ILE A 54 5.59 -0.95 -3.03
CA ILE A 54 5.35 -1.76 -4.24
C ILE A 54 6.33 -2.93 -4.21
N ALA A 55 5.82 -4.15 -4.14
CA ALA A 55 6.57 -5.40 -4.13
C ALA A 55 6.84 -5.97 -5.54
N GLY A 56 6.07 -5.56 -6.56
CA GLY A 56 6.30 -5.97 -7.95
C GLY A 56 5.30 -5.37 -8.96
N GLY A 57 5.55 -5.59 -10.25
CA GLY A 57 4.66 -5.13 -11.34
C GLY A 57 4.85 -3.67 -11.77
N ASN A 58 5.94 -3.03 -11.31
CA ASN A 58 6.28 -1.63 -11.57
C ASN A 58 7.73 -1.49 -12.06
N GLU A 59 8.18 -2.39 -12.93
CA GLU A 59 9.57 -2.47 -13.39
C GLU A 59 10.00 -1.24 -14.21
N ASP A 60 9.05 -0.52 -14.80
CA ASP A 60 9.25 0.72 -15.55
C ASP A 60 9.16 1.98 -14.68
N ASN A 61 8.92 1.84 -13.37
CA ASN A 61 8.74 2.94 -12.41
C ASN A 61 7.62 3.92 -12.79
N CYS A 62 6.57 3.44 -13.47
CA CYS A 62 5.43 4.26 -13.84
C CYS A 62 4.55 4.68 -12.67
N PHE A 63 4.66 4.02 -11.52
CA PHE A 63 3.90 4.35 -10.32
C PHE A 63 4.83 4.64 -9.14
N SER A 64 4.46 5.63 -8.33
CA SER A 64 5.17 5.97 -7.10
C SER A 64 4.21 5.87 -5.94
N LEU A 65 4.59 5.12 -4.90
CA LEU A 65 3.81 4.93 -3.69
C LEU A 65 4.51 5.63 -2.53
N ASP A 66 3.82 6.57 -1.89
CA ASP A 66 4.30 7.19 -0.67
C ASP A 66 4.19 6.19 0.48
N ALA A 67 5.34 5.87 1.09
CA ALA A 67 5.41 4.83 2.11
C ALA A 67 4.70 5.20 3.41
N SER A 68 4.46 6.48 3.69
CA SER A 68 3.87 6.94 4.96
C SER A 68 2.37 7.19 4.87
N THR A 69 1.90 7.61 3.69
CA THR A 69 0.50 8.01 3.47
C THR A 69 -0.28 6.98 2.66
N GLY A 70 0.40 6.06 1.97
CA GLY A 70 -0.24 5.08 1.08
C GLY A 70 -0.73 5.69 -0.24
N VAL A 71 -0.42 6.95 -0.52
CA VAL A 71 -0.82 7.64 -1.76
C VAL A 71 -0.02 7.09 -2.95
N LEU A 72 -0.73 6.51 -3.92
CA LEU A 72 -0.18 6.06 -5.19
C LEU A 72 -0.39 7.13 -6.26
N VAL A 73 0.69 7.58 -6.88
CA VAL A 73 0.67 8.58 -7.96
C VAL A 73 1.24 8.01 -9.26
N LEU A 74 0.83 8.60 -10.38
CA LEU A 74 1.43 8.33 -11.68
C LEU A 74 2.78 9.06 -11.81
N ALA A 75 3.83 8.35 -12.24
CA ALA A 75 5.19 8.87 -12.37
C ALA A 75 5.73 8.89 -13.82
N CYS A 76 4.92 8.43 -14.79
CA CYS A 76 5.29 8.36 -16.20
C CYS A 76 4.13 8.80 -17.12
N ASP A 77 4.41 9.00 -18.41
CA ASP A 77 3.37 9.20 -19.42
C ASP A 77 2.76 7.86 -19.87
N LEU A 78 1.48 7.65 -19.57
CA LEU A 78 0.74 6.45 -20.00
C LEU A 78 0.47 6.40 -21.51
N GLY A 79 0.64 7.51 -22.24
CA GLY A 79 0.55 7.55 -23.69
C GLY A 79 1.61 6.68 -24.37
N ASP A 80 2.80 6.59 -23.77
CA ASP A 80 3.94 5.84 -24.30
C ASP A 80 3.97 4.38 -23.84
N VAL A 81 3.16 4.03 -22.83
CA VAL A 81 3.08 2.67 -22.28
C VAL A 81 2.26 1.77 -23.20
N ARG A 82 2.88 0.69 -23.71
CA ARG A 82 2.20 -0.27 -24.59
C ARG A 82 1.19 -1.18 -23.90
N ALA A 83 1.36 -1.43 -22.61
CA ALA A 83 0.44 -2.28 -21.85
C ALA A 83 -0.91 -1.58 -21.65
N ASP A 84 -2.01 -2.31 -21.85
CA ASP A 84 -3.38 -1.82 -21.60
C ASP A 84 -3.86 -2.12 -20.18
N SER A 85 -3.16 -2.99 -19.45
CA SER A 85 -3.44 -3.31 -18.06
C SER A 85 -2.16 -3.67 -17.32
N ARG A 86 -2.14 -3.39 -16.02
CA ARG A 86 -1.00 -3.66 -15.14
C ARG A 86 -1.44 -4.04 -13.75
N ALA A 87 -0.88 -5.12 -13.24
CA ALA A 87 -1.09 -5.58 -11.87
C ALA A 87 0.10 -5.17 -11.00
N LEU A 88 -0.14 -4.25 -10.07
CA LEU A 88 0.81 -3.87 -9.03
C LEU A 88 0.62 -4.79 -7.83
N ASN A 89 1.72 -5.37 -7.35
CA ASN A 89 1.72 -6.11 -6.10
C ASN A 89 2.19 -5.18 -4.99
N VAL A 90 1.36 -4.89 -4.00
CA VAL A 90 1.64 -3.94 -2.91
C VAL A 90 1.59 -4.64 -1.57
N THR A 91 2.41 -4.19 -0.62
CA THR A 91 2.41 -4.72 0.76
C THR A 91 2.58 -3.59 1.76
N ALA A 92 2.10 -3.85 2.98
CA ALA A 92 2.29 -2.98 4.13
C ALA A 92 3.18 -3.66 5.19
N THR A 93 3.81 -2.88 6.07
CA THR A 93 4.61 -3.36 7.21
C THR A 93 4.60 -2.38 8.37
N ASP A 94 4.58 -2.91 9.58
CA ASP A 94 4.75 -2.21 10.86
C ASP A 94 6.24 -2.07 11.26
N GLY A 95 7.16 -2.60 10.45
CA GLY A 95 8.60 -2.68 10.72
C GLY A 95 9.11 -4.07 11.12
N THR A 96 8.23 -4.96 11.56
CA THR A 96 8.55 -6.35 11.98
C THR A 96 7.83 -7.39 11.13
N HIS A 97 6.54 -7.20 10.90
CA HIS A 97 5.66 -8.06 10.13
C HIS A 97 5.28 -7.42 8.79
N PHE A 98 4.94 -8.28 7.82
CA PHE A 98 4.42 -7.85 6.53
C PHE A 98 2.99 -8.34 6.38
N ALA A 99 2.16 -7.47 5.80
CA ALA A 99 0.84 -7.84 5.31
C ALA A 99 0.96 -8.91 4.22
N ASP A 100 -0.12 -9.68 4.02
CA ASP A 100 -0.29 -10.42 2.78
C ASP A 100 -0.31 -9.41 1.62
N ALA A 101 0.37 -9.74 0.52
CA ALA A 101 0.49 -8.83 -0.60
C ALA A 101 -0.85 -8.71 -1.33
N ALA A 102 -1.26 -7.47 -1.63
CA ALA A 102 -2.50 -7.17 -2.33
C ALA A 102 -2.22 -6.80 -3.80
N ALA A 103 -3.06 -7.28 -4.70
CA ALA A 103 -3.01 -6.90 -6.11
C ALA A 103 -3.88 -5.67 -6.39
N LEU A 104 -3.30 -4.66 -7.03
CA LEU A 104 -4.01 -3.52 -7.61
C LEU A 104 -3.87 -3.58 -9.13
N THR A 105 -4.98 -3.82 -9.82
CA THR A 105 -5.01 -3.89 -11.29
C THR A 105 -5.46 -2.54 -11.85
N LEU A 106 -4.65 -1.93 -12.72
CA LEU A 106 -4.86 -0.61 -13.33
C LEU A 106 -4.86 -0.68 -14.85
#